data_AF-A0A249W5D6-F1
#
_entry.id   AF-A0A249W5D6-F1
#
_cell.length_a   1.000
_cell.length_b   1.000
_cell.length_c   1.000
_cell.angle_alpha   90.00
_cell.angle_beta   90.00
_cell.angle_gamma   90.00
#
_symmetry.space_group_name_H-M   'P 1'
#
loop_
_entity.id
_entity.type
_entity.pdbx_description
1 polymer ?
#
loop_
_entity_poly.entity_id
_entity_poly.type
_entity_poly.pdbx_seq_one_letter_code
_entity_poly.pdbx_strand_id
1 'polypeptide(L)'
;MSLEELNLENLPLQNELVRSACSAFISEDNVVAAVLLGSLAAGKGDRVSDADILILTQNEFHKSTQECFSAFERGKEIFYRNQGFHNENAYFTKYIFTDLTSTEIHCLDLSEPFDISRPFKVLFDKAGAVESRLTDAPAPKHEDFPAYTNGDQGLIWELLECIKWLSRGKNELAKSYLKKLADKL
;
A
#
# COMPACT_ATOMS: atom_id res chain seq x y z
N MET A 1 12.92 -18.30 7.38
CA MET A 1 12.72 -17.21 6.40
C MET A 1 13.35 -15.96 6.97
N SER A 2 14.41 -15.44 6.35
CA SER A 2 14.89 -14.09 6.70
C SER A 2 14.00 -13.10 5.97
N LEU A 3 13.18 -12.37 6.71
CA LEU A 3 12.86 -11.00 6.33
C LEU A 3 14.23 -10.32 6.18
N GLU A 4 14.79 -10.32 4.98
CA GLU A 4 15.97 -9.52 4.65
C GLU A 4 15.72 -8.14 5.24
N GLU A 5 16.73 -7.59 5.92
CA GLU A 5 16.59 -6.37 6.71
C GLU A 5 15.87 -5.33 5.85
N LEU A 6 14.59 -5.09 6.19
CA LEU A 6 13.79 -4.07 5.53
C LEU A 6 14.45 -2.69 5.70
N ASN A 7 15.51 -2.59 6.52
CA ASN A 7 16.22 -1.39 6.91
C ASN A 7 15.25 -0.36 7.49
N LEU A 8 14.22 -0.88 8.17
CA LEU A 8 13.17 -0.11 8.85
C LEU A 8 13.38 -0.11 10.38
N GLU A 9 14.60 -0.39 10.85
CA GLU A 9 14.92 -0.43 12.29
C GLU A 9 14.63 0.89 12.99
N ASN A 10 14.80 2.00 12.27
CA ASN A 10 14.50 3.35 12.74
C ASN A 10 13.01 3.74 12.60
N LEU A 11 12.18 2.86 12.02
CA LEU A 11 10.75 3.05 11.77
C LEU A 11 9.96 1.84 12.32
N PRO A 12 9.95 1.62 13.65
CA PRO A 12 9.43 0.40 14.25
C PRO A 12 7.94 0.17 13.98
N LEU A 13 7.14 1.24 13.92
CA LEU A 13 5.71 1.12 13.64
C LEU A 13 5.46 0.68 12.19
N GLN A 14 6.13 1.29 11.22
CA GLN A 14 6.05 0.90 9.81
C GLN A 14 6.55 -0.54 9.60
N ASN A 15 7.64 -0.91 10.26
CA ASN A 15 8.15 -2.28 10.22
C ASN A 15 7.11 -3.29 10.75
N GLU A 16 6.41 -2.97 11.84
CA GLU A 16 5.36 -3.82 12.39
C GLU A 16 4.13 -3.92 11.47
N LEU A 17 3.76 -2.83 10.77
CA LEU A 17 2.70 -2.88 9.75
C LEU A 17 3.05 -3.84 8.63
N VAL A 18 4.27 -3.78 8.10
CA VAL A 18 4.75 -4.71 7.06
C VAL A 18 4.79 -6.15 7.58
N ARG A 19 5.35 -6.37 8.77
CA ARG A 19 5.46 -7.72 9.37
C ARG A 19 4.09 -8.35 9.65
N SER A 20 3.17 -7.57 10.21
CA SER A 20 1.83 -8.06 10.50
C SER A 20 1.01 -8.33 9.25
N ALA A 21 1.18 -7.53 8.18
CA ALA A 21 0.61 -7.82 6.86
C ALA A 21 1.18 -9.13 6.29
N CYS A 22 2.50 -9.33 6.30
CA CYS A 22 3.09 -10.61 5.86
C CYS A 22 2.52 -11.79 6.64
N SER A 23 2.47 -11.68 7.97
CA SER A 23 2.00 -12.76 8.85
C SER A 23 0.53 -13.10 8.61
N ALA A 24 -0.29 -12.12 8.24
CA ALA A 24 -1.72 -12.31 7.99
C ALA A 24 -2.03 -12.98 6.65
N PHE A 25 -1.12 -12.95 5.67
CA PHE A 25 -1.36 -13.44 4.31
C PHE A 25 -0.50 -14.65 3.91
N ILE A 26 0.69 -14.83 4.51
CA ILE A 26 1.68 -15.80 4.01
C ILE A 26 1.22 -17.26 4.08
N SER A 27 0.37 -17.62 5.05
CA SER A 27 -0.13 -18.99 5.24
C SER A 27 -1.16 -19.43 4.20
N GLU A 28 -1.76 -18.49 3.46
CA GLU A 28 -2.80 -18.80 2.49
C GLU A 28 -2.24 -19.41 1.21
N ASP A 29 -2.75 -20.57 0.80
CA ASP A 29 -2.28 -21.28 -0.41
C ASP A 29 -2.48 -20.46 -1.69
N ASN A 30 -3.53 -19.64 -1.73
CA ASN A 30 -3.84 -18.79 -2.89
C ASN A 30 -3.17 -17.41 -2.85
N VAL A 31 -2.40 -17.09 -1.80
CA VAL A 31 -1.50 -15.95 -1.81
C VAL A 31 -0.16 -16.44 -2.34
N VAL A 32 0.38 -15.84 -3.40
CA VAL A 32 1.59 -16.35 -4.06
C VAL A 32 2.84 -15.54 -3.70
N ALA A 33 2.72 -14.23 -3.54
CA ALA A 33 3.85 -13.36 -3.19
C ALA A 33 3.36 -12.09 -2.48
N ALA A 34 4.28 -11.41 -1.80
CA ALA A 34 4.07 -10.07 -1.28
C ALA A 34 5.29 -9.19 -1.56
N VAL A 35 5.05 -7.94 -1.92
CA VAL A 35 6.05 -6.96 -2.30
C VAL A 35 5.76 -5.64 -1.59
N LEU A 36 6.78 -5.06 -0.98
CA LEU A 36 6.74 -3.70 -0.45
C LEU A 36 7.18 -2.73 -1.55
N LEU A 37 6.42 -1.65 -1.72
CA LEU A 37 6.61 -0.61 -2.71
C LEU A 37 6.86 0.76 -2.03
N GLY A 38 6.88 1.80 -2.85
CA GLY A 38 6.85 3.18 -2.41
C GLY A 38 8.06 3.60 -1.57
N SER A 39 7.81 4.56 -0.68
CA SER A 39 8.90 5.27 0.01
C SER A 39 9.70 4.38 0.98
N LEU A 40 9.05 3.41 1.63
CA LEU A 40 9.72 2.45 2.51
C LEU A 40 10.63 1.51 1.71
N ALA A 41 10.16 0.97 0.58
CA ALA A 41 11.01 0.15 -0.29
C ALA A 41 12.21 0.93 -0.85
N ALA A 42 12.02 2.22 -1.13
CA ALA A 42 13.07 3.11 -1.61
C ALA A 42 14.11 3.51 -0.55
N GLY A 43 13.92 3.14 0.73
CA GLY A 43 14.77 3.61 1.85
C GLY A 43 14.64 5.12 2.10
N LYS A 44 13.55 5.74 1.65
CA LYS A 44 13.26 7.18 1.80
C LYS A 44 12.08 7.45 2.73
N GLY A 45 11.54 6.41 3.35
CA GLY A 45 10.40 6.55 4.23
C GLY A 45 10.77 7.24 5.54
N ASP A 46 9.76 7.82 6.17
CA ASP A 46 9.86 8.50 7.45
C ASP A 46 8.68 8.10 8.35
N ARG A 47 8.57 8.74 9.52
CA ARG A 47 7.53 8.42 10.51
C ARG A 47 6.08 8.62 10.01
N VAL A 48 5.87 9.37 8.93
CA VAL A 48 4.55 9.60 8.32
C VAL A 48 4.39 8.87 6.99
N SER A 49 5.35 8.03 6.60
CA SER A 49 5.20 7.12 5.47
C SER A 49 4.24 5.99 5.80
N ASP A 50 3.42 5.69 4.81
CA ASP A 50 2.67 4.46 4.69
C ASP A 50 3.55 3.27 4.33
N ALA A 51 3.05 2.09 4.69
CA ALA A 51 3.47 0.84 4.08
C ALA A 51 2.60 0.53 2.85
N ASP A 52 3.21 0.58 1.67
CA ASP A 52 2.57 0.25 0.40
C ASP A 52 2.85 -1.23 0.06
N ILE A 53 1.85 -2.09 0.23
CA ILE A 53 2.01 -3.55 0.16
C ILE A 53 1.16 -4.10 -0.97
N LEU A 54 1.83 -4.78 -1.91
CA LEU A 54 1.20 -5.55 -2.97
C LEU A 54 1.22 -7.05 -2.59
N ILE A 55 0.05 -7.67 -2.54
CA ILE A 55 -0.15 -9.10 -2.39
C ILE A 55 -0.59 -9.66 -3.75
N LEU A 56 0.20 -10.58 -4.29
CA LEU A 56 -0.19 -11.33 -5.48
C LEU A 56 -0.99 -12.56 -5.04
N THR A 57 -2.14 -12.76 -5.65
CA THR A 57 -3.07 -13.86 -5.36
C THR A 57 -3.38 -14.67 -6.62
N GLN A 58 -4.07 -15.79 -6.47
CA GLN A 58 -4.57 -16.60 -7.57
C GLN A 58 -5.96 -17.16 -7.24
N ASN A 59 -6.62 -17.74 -8.25
CA ASN A 59 -7.92 -18.40 -8.08
C ASN A 59 -9.00 -17.49 -7.47
N GLU A 60 -9.07 -16.21 -7.89
CA GLU A 60 -10.06 -15.25 -7.39
C GLU A 60 -9.93 -14.93 -5.89
N PHE A 61 -8.80 -15.28 -5.28
CA PHE A 61 -8.64 -15.16 -3.83
C PHE A 61 -8.65 -13.71 -3.34
N HIS A 62 -8.34 -12.73 -4.19
CA HIS A 62 -8.54 -11.31 -3.87
C HIS A 62 -9.97 -10.99 -3.38
N LYS A 63 -10.99 -11.77 -3.81
CA LYS A 63 -12.41 -11.66 -3.38
C LYS A 63 -12.70 -12.30 -2.01
N SER A 64 -11.77 -13.09 -1.48
CA SER A 64 -11.92 -13.93 -0.27
C SER A 64 -10.89 -13.59 0.81
N THR A 65 -10.31 -12.39 0.78
CA THR A 65 -9.22 -11.95 1.69
C THR A 65 -9.70 -11.51 3.08
N GLN A 66 -10.99 -11.62 3.38
CA GLN A 66 -11.59 -11.08 4.61
C GLN A 66 -10.94 -11.61 5.89
N GLU A 67 -10.57 -12.89 5.92
CA GLU A 67 -9.91 -13.49 7.10
C GLU A 67 -8.48 -12.94 7.28
N CYS A 68 -7.73 -12.77 6.19
CA CYS A 68 -6.40 -12.15 6.22
C CYS A 68 -6.48 -10.71 6.72
N PHE A 69 -7.42 -9.91 6.20
CA PHE A 69 -7.61 -8.55 6.68
C PHE A 69 -8.05 -8.51 8.16
N SER A 70 -8.94 -9.40 8.58
CA SER A 70 -9.34 -9.51 9.99
C SER A 70 -8.17 -9.90 10.91
N ALA A 71 -7.25 -10.75 10.43
CA ALA A 71 -6.03 -11.09 11.14
C ALA A 71 -5.05 -9.91 11.22
N PHE A 72 -4.88 -9.16 10.12
CA PHE A 72 -4.08 -7.95 10.08
C PHE A 72 -4.61 -6.88 11.03
N GLU A 73 -5.92 -6.67 11.09
CA GLU A 73 -6.57 -5.62 11.89
C GLU A 73 -6.51 -5.88 13.40
N ARG A 74 -6.25 -7.13 13.81
CA ARG A 74 -6.30 -7.56 15.22
C ARG A 74 -5.34 -6.73 16.09
N GLY A 75 -5.90 -6.10 17.12
CA GLY A 75 -5.15 -5.33 18.11
C GLY A 75 -4.67 -3.97 17.63
N LYS A 76 -5.07 -3.51 16.43
CA LYS A 76 -4.75 -2.18 15.92
C LYS A 76 -5.88 -1.20 16.18
N GLU A 77 -5.54 0.02 16.59
CA GLU A 77 -6.49 1.12 16.70
C GLU A 77 -6.65 1.82 15.35
N ILE A 78 -7.68 1.41 14.60
CA ILE A 78 -7.96 1.93 13.27
C ILE A 78 -8.77 3.23 13.40
N PHE A 79 -8.18 4.34 12.96
CA PHE A 79 -8.86 5.63 12.88
C PHE A 79 -9.75 5.71 11.65
N TYR A 80 -9.26 5.22 10.52
CA TYR A 80 -9.98 5.23 9.25
C TYR A 80 -9.62 4.01 8.40
N ARG A 81 -10.63 3.48 7.71
CA ARG A 81 -10.52 2.36 6.77
C ARG A 81 -11.28 2.70 5.50
N ASN A 82 -10.63 2.50 4.36
CA ASN A 82 -11.26 2.58 3.05
C ASN A 82 -10.90 1.34 2.23
N GLN A 83 -11.89 0.71 1.61
CA GLN A 83 -11.70 -0.53 0.90
C GLN A 83 -12.61 -0.61 -0.31
N GLY A 84 -12.22 -1.45 -1.26
CA GLY A 84 -13.02 -1.67 -2.45
C GLY A 84 -12.26 -2.46 -3.49
N PHE A 85 -12.86 -2.54 -4.67
CA PHE A 85 -12.27 -3.15 -5.84
C PHE A 85 -11.71 -2.05 -6.73
N HIS A 86 -10.48 -2.21 -7.21
CA HIS A 86 -9.96 -1.40 -8.33
C HIS A 86 -10.65 -1.82 -9.63
N ASN A 87 -10.87 -3.12 -9.79
CA ASN A 87 -11.54 -3.77 -10.91
C ASN A 87 -11.93 -5.22 -10.54
N GLU A 88 -12.25 -6.05 -11.53
CA GLU A 88 -12.70 -7.44 -11.34
C GLU A 88 -11.63 -8.42 -10.81
N ASN A 89 -10.35 -8.05 -10.85
CA ASN A 89 -9.21 -8.89 -10.45
C ASN A 89 -8.39 -8.30 -9.29
N ALA A 90 -8.81 -7.16 -8.73
CA ALA A 90 -8.01 -6.42 -7.77
C ALA A 90 -8.86 -5.79 -6.66
N TYR A 91 -8.48 -6.09 -5.42
CA TYR A 91 -9.08 -5.56 -4.20
C TYR A 91 -8.05 -4.73 -3.42
N PHE A 92 -8.49 -3.75 -2.65
CA PHE A 92 -7.60 -3.00 -1.77
C PHE A 92 -8.25 -2.71 -0.42
N THR A 93 -7.40 -2.49 0.58
CA THR A 93 -7.78 -1.79 1.80
C THR A 93 -6.67 -0.83 2.22
N LYS A 94 -7.08 0.38 2.62
CA LYS A 94 -6.25 1.47 3.13
C LYS A 94 -6.63 1.75 4.57
N TYR A 95 -5.63 1.96 5.41
CA TYR A 95 -5.78 2.19 6.84
C TYR A 95 -5.02 3.44 7.26
N ILE A 96 -5.63 4.20 8.15
CA ILE A 96 -4.97 5.22 8.98
C ILE A 96 -5.18 4.79 10.43
N PHE A 97 -4.10 4.74 11.19
CA PHE A 97 -4.10 4.35 12.60
C PHE A 97 -4.06 5.59 13.50
N THR A 98 -4.44 5.43 14.77
CA THR A 98 -4.51 6.54 15.74
C THR A 98 -3.14 7.18 16.03
N ASP A 99 -2.05 6.45 15.78
CA ASP A 99 -0.66 6.92 15.87
C ASP A 99 -0.17 7.69 14.62
N LEU A 100 -1.07 7.96 13.67
CA LEU A 100 -0.82 8.60 12.37
C LEU A 100 0.03 7.79 11.39
N THR A 101 0.33 6.54 11.70
CA THR A 101 0.81 5.62 10.67
C THR A 101 -0.32 5.22 9.73
N SER A 102 0.06 4.76 8.54
CA SER A 102 -0.89 4.33 7.52
C SER A 102 -0.37 3.13 6.75
N THR A 103 -1.25 2.41 6.08
CA THR A 103 -0.90 1.26 5.23
C THR A 103 -1.91 1.14 4.11
N GLU A 104 -1.44 0.82 2.91
CA GLU A 104 -2.28 0.35 1.82
C GLU A 104 -1.87 -1.08 1.46
N ILE A 105 -2.86 -1.98 1.43
CA ILE A 105 -2.67 -3.39 1.05
C ILE A 105 -3.54 -3.64 -0.17
N HIS A 106 -2.89 -4.02 -1.26
CA HIS A 106 -3.51 -4.30 -2.54
C HIS A 106 -3.40 -5.79 -2.83
N CYS A 107 -4.53 -6.47 -3.05
CA CYS A 107 -4.58 -7.89 -3.42
C CYS A 107 -4.95 -8.00 -4.89
N LEU A 108 -4.00 -8.46 -5.72
CA LEU A 108 -4.15 -8.57 -7.17
C LEU A 108 -3.98 -10.02 -7.56
N ASP A 109 -4.97 -10.57 -8.28
CA ASP A 109 -4.77 -11.87 -8.89
C ASP A 109 -3.71 -11.83 -9.99
N LEU A 110 -3.08 -12.97 -10.24
CA LEU A 110 -2.12 -13.11 -11.34
C LEU A 110 -2.73 -12.83 -12.74
N SER A 111 -4.05 -12.77 -12.88
CA SER A 111 -4.69 -12.30 -14.12
C SER A 111 -4.61 -10.77 -14.30
N GLU A 112 -4.45 -10.01 -13.22
CA GLU A 112 -4.42 -8.55 -13.27
C GLU A 112 -3.10 -8.08 -13.91
N PRO A 113 -3.13 -7.26 -14.98
CA PRO A 113 -1.93 -6.73 -15.60
C PRO A 113 -1.39 -5.56 -14.77
N PHE A 114 -0.52 -5.86 -13.82
CA PHE A 114 0.18 -4.87 -13.00
C PHE A 114 1.69 -5.10 -13.07
N ASP A 115 2.42 -4.04 -13.43
CA ASP A 115 3.87 -4.04 -13.48
C ASP A 115 4.48 -3.42 -12.21
N ILE A 116 5.57 -4.00 -11.73
CA ILE A 116 6.30 -3.56 -10.54
C ILE A 116 7.53 -2.78 -10.97
N SER A 117 7.45 -1.46 -10.82
CA SER A 117 8.59 -0.56 -11.00
C SER A 117 9.57 -0.62 -9.83
N ARG A 118 10.85 -0.34 -10.10
CA ARG A 118 11.85 -0.13 -9.04
C ARG A 118 11.68 1.27 -8.39
N PRO A 119 12.00 1.42 -7.10
CA PRO A 119 12.47 0.40 -6.15
C PRO A 119 11.31 -0.40 -5.51
N PHE A 120 11.56 -1.68 -5.23
CA PHE A 120 10.66 -2.59 -4.52
C PHE A 120 11.47 -3.49 -3.58
N LYS A 121 10.81 -4.11 -2.60
CA LYS A 121 11.39 -5.19 -1.77
C LYS A 121 10.46 -6.39 -1.77
N VAL A 122 10.99 -7.58 -2.08
CA VAL A 122 10.22 -8.83 -1.95
C VAL A 122 10.09 -9.16 -0.48
N LEU A 123 8.86 -9.29 0.00
CA LEU A 123 8.57 -9.70 1.38
C LEU A 123 8.53 -11.22 1.50
N PHE A 124 7.89 -11.87 0.53
CA PHE A 124 8.00 -13.29 0.25
C PHE A 124 7.56 -13.57 -1.20
N ASP A 125 8.05 -14.65 -1.79
CA ASP A 125 7.61 -15.12 -3.11
C ASP A 125 7.62 -16.65 -3.11
N LYS A 126 6.44 -17.26 -2.99
CA LYS A 126 6.27 -18.72 -2.89
C LYS A 126 6.30 -19.40 -4.26
N ALA A 127 6.03 -18.64 -5.32
CA ALA A 127 5.83 -19.17 -6.67
C ALA A 127 6.83 -18.63 -7.71
N GLY A 128 7.76 -17.73 -7.32
CA GLY A 128 8.63 -17.03 -8.26
C GLY A 128 7.85 -16.04 -9.15
N ALA A 129 6.71 -15.53 -8.67
CA ALA A 129 5.78 -14.74 -9.46
C ALA A 129 6.21 -13.27 -9.61
N VAL A 130 7.15 -12.77 -8.81
CA VAL A 130 7.52 -11.35 -8.82
C VAL A 130 8.39 -11.00 -10.03
N GLU A 131 9.31 -11.88 -10.43
CA GLU A 131 10.28 -11.58 -11.51
C GLU A 131 9.60 -11.25 -12.85
N SER A 132 8.53 -12.00 -13.18
CA SER A 132 7.77 -11.79 -14.42
C SER A 132 6.93 -10.50 -14.44
N ARG A 133 6.83 -9.80 -13.30
CA ARG A 133 6.10 -8.54 -13.15
C ARG A 133 6.99 -7.32 -13.20
N LEU A 134 8.31 -7.48 -13.26
CA LEU A 134 9.22 -6.35 -13.18
C LEU A 134 9.20 -5.52 -14.46
N THR A 135 9.25 -4.20 -14.30
CA THR A 135 9.38 -3.26 -15.42
C THR A 135 10.49 -2.25 -15.17
N ASP A 136 11.09 -1.78 -16.25
CA ASP A 136 12.03 -0.66 -16.24
C ASP A 136 11.32 0.71 -16.29
N ALA A 137 10.00 0.73 -16.50
CA ALA A 137 9.22 1.96 -16.44
C ALA A 137 9.31 2.59 -15.04
N PRO A 138 9.47 3.92 -14.94
CA PRO A 138 9.56 4.59 -13.65
C PRO A 138 8.24 4.51 -12.90
N ALA A 139 8.32 4.47 -11.57
CA ALA A 139 7.13 4.53 -10.72
C ALA A 139 6.33 5.82 -10.99
N PRO A 140 4.98 5.76 -10.93
CA PRO A 140 4.12 6.92 -11.06
C PRO A 140 4.50 8.06 -10.09
N LYS A 141 4.36 9.30 -10.56
CA LYS A 141 4.65 10.50 -9.77
C LYS A 141 3.38 11.04 -9.13
N HIS A 142 3.48 11.54 -7.89
CA HIS A 142 2.33 12.08 -7.17
C HIS A 142 1.70 13.30 -7.87
N GLU A 143 2.50 14.06 -8.62
CA GLU A 143 2.03 15.17 -9.44
C GLU A 143 0.99 14.74 -10.49
N ASP A 144 1.02 13.48 -10.92
CA ASP A 144 0.16 12.93 -11.97
C ASP A 144 -1.03 12.15 -11.40
N PHE A 145 -1.13 12.02 -10.07
CA PHE A 145 -2.22 11.26 -9.45
C PHE A 145 -3.57 11.96 -9.66
N PRO A 146 -4.63 11.21 -10.04
CA PRO A 146 -5.98 11.73 -10.03
C PRO A 146 -6.41 12.10 -8.60
N ALA A 147 -7.28 13.10 -8.50
CA ALA A 147 -7.94 13.49 -7.26
C ALA A 147 -9.37 12.95 -7.22
N TYR A 148 -9.90 12.74 -6.02
CA TYR A 148 -11.28 12.34 -5.77
C TYR A 148 -11.66 10.97 -6.36
N THR A 149 -10.72 10.02 -6.38
CA THR A 149 -10.91 8.71 -7.05
C THR A 149 -11.96 7.83 -6.37
N ASN A 150 -12.09 7.93 -5.05
CA ASN A 150 -13.03 7.15 -4.24
C ASN A 150 -14.17 8.00 -3.68
N GLY A 151 -14.41 9.18 -4.28
CA GLY A 151 -15.39 10.16 -3.80
C GLY A 151 -15.16 10.57 -2.33
N ASP A 152 -16.24 10.91 -1.63
CA ASP A 152 -16.20 11.29 -0.21
C ASP A 152 -15.50 10.25 0.68
N GLN A 153 -15.63 8.97 0.32
CA GLN A 153 -14.99 7.90 1.08
C GLN A 153 -13.47 7.96 0.99
N GLY A 154 -12.88 8.54 -0.06
CA GLY A 154 -11.43 8.71 -0.24
C GLY A 154 -10.85 9.99 0.38
N LEU A 155 -11.69 10.98 0.71
CA LEU A 155 -11.22 12.32 1.09
C LEU A 155 -10.27 12.32 2.29
N ILE A 156 -10.52 11.51 3.30
CA ILE A 156 -9.66 11.46 4.50
C ILE A 156 -8.23 11.02 4.11
N TRP A 157 -8.08 10.04 3.21
CA TRP A 157 -6.78 9.60 2.72
C TRP A 157 -6.08 10.69 1.90
N GLU A 158 -6.81 11.34 1.00
CA GLU A 158 -6.28 12.42 0.14
C GLU A 158 -5.81 13.63 0.96
N LEU A 159 -6.52 13.96 2.05
CA LEU A 159 -6.11 14.99 2.98
C LEU A 159 -4.88 14.57 3.81
N LEU A 160 -4.78 13.29 4.20
CA LEU A 160 -3.59 12.76 4.85
C LEU A 160 -2.36 12.90 3.94
N GLU A 161 -2.46 12.60 2.64
CA GLU A 161 -1.38 12.80 1.67
C GLU A 161 -0.91 14.25 1.64
N CYS A 162 -1.85 15.21 1.61
CA CYS A 162 -1.51 16.62 1.68
C CYS A 162 -0.77 16.98 2.98
N ILE A 163 -1.21 16.45 4.13
CA ILE A 163 -0.53 16.64 5.43
C ILE A 163 0.89 16.07 5.38
N LYS A 164 1.08 14.86 4.83
CA LYS A 164 2.41 14.25 4.66
C LYS A 164 3.30 15.15 3.82
N TRP A 165 2.85 15.63 2.67
CA TRP A 165 3.62 16.51 1.79
C TRP A 165 3.98 17.84 2.45
N LEU A 166 3.03 18.49 3.14
CA LEU A 166 3.29 19.72 3.90
C LEU A 166 4.34 19.50 5.00
N SER A 167 4.24 18.41 5.75
CA SER A 167 5.21 18.08 6.80
C SER A 167 6.64 17.88 6.27
N ARG A 168 6.77 17.52 4.99
CA ARG A 168 8.04 17.33 4.27
C ARG A 168 8.48 18.59 3.49
N GLY A 169 7.81 19.72 3.70
CA GLY A 169 8.10 20.99 3.01
C GLY A 169 7.70 21.01 1.53
N LYS A 170 6.96 20.00 1.04
CA LYS A 170 6.47 19.93 -0.34
C LYS A 170 5.19 20.78 -0.53
N ASN A 171 5.31 22.06 -0.21
CA ASN A 171 4.17 23.00 -0.13
C ASN A 171 3.45 23.16 -1.48
N GLU A 172 4.18 23.29 -2.58
CA GLU A 172 3.56 23.48 -3.89
C GLU A 172 2.86 22.22 -4.40
N LEU A 173 3.40 21.03 -4.10
CA LEU A 173 2.73 19.76 -4.40
C LEU A 173 1.37 19.68 -3.69
N ALA A 174 1.35 19.90 -2.37
CA ALA A 174 0.12 19.88 -1.58
C ALA A 174 -0.89 20.93 -2.04
N LYS A 175 -0.46 22.18 -2.28
CA LYS A 175 -1.36 23.24 -2.81
C LYS A 175 -1.91 22.87 -4.19
N SER A 176 -1.09 22.31 -5.08
CA SER A 176 -1.54 21.90 -6.41
C SER A 176 -2.62 20.82 -6.31
N TYR A 177 -2.43 19.86 -5.41
CA TYR A 177 -3.36 18.76 -5.22
C TYR A 177 -4.67 19.22 -4.56
N LEU A 178 -4.61 20.10 -3.55
CA LEU A 178 -5.79 20.69 -2.94
C LEU A 178 -6.64 21.49 -3.94
N LYS A 179 -6.01 22.18 -4.91
CA LYS A 179 -6.74 22.82 -6.02
C LYS A 179 -7.42 21.79 -6.91
N LYS A 180 -6.70 20.74 -7.32
CA LYS A 180 -7.30 19.62 -8.08
C LYS A 180 -8.47 18.99 -7.34
N LEU A 181 -8.38 18.85 -6.02
CA LEU A 181 -9.44 18.31 -5.18
C LEU A 181 -10.65 19.26 -5.14
N ALA A 182 -10.42 20.55 -4.92
CA ALA A 182 -11.48 21.56 -4.92
C ALA A 182 -12.22 21.64 -6.27
N ASP A 183 -11.52 21.44 -7.39
CA ASP A 183 -12.13 21.41 -8.72
C ASP A 183 -13.06 20.19 -8.96
N LYS A 184 -13.00 19.17 -8.09
CA LYS A 184 -13.80 17.94 -8.16
C LYS A 184 -15.00 17.93 -7.20
N LEU A 185 -15.00 18.81 -6.20
CA LEU A 185 -16.05 18.94 -5.17
C LEU A 185 -17.17 19.88 -5.66
#